data_AF-A0A0Q4V6R3-F1
#
_entry.id   AF-A0A0Q4V6R3-F1
#
_cell.length_a   1.000
_cell.length_b   1.000
_cell.length_c   1.000
_cell.angle_alpha   90.00
_cell.angle_beta   90.00
_cell.angle_gamma   90.00
#
_symmetry.space_group_name_H-M   'P 1'
#
loop_
_entity.id
_entity.type
_entity.pdbx_description
1 polymer ?
#
loop_
_entity_poly.entity_id
_entity_poly.type
_entity_poly.pdbx_seq_one_letter_code
_entity_poly.pdbx_strand_id
1 'polypeptide(L)'
;MASTNGSAAKSEWLDLSEKAAATQNIVGGDWEYVDSNADDCGDGGAHWGITRLGPGVPEAERNDLFDRVQTAWKAFGWDAARTKLGGDAPGLQLRYPASGVREDGFYIEFDSTVHGTTIGAQTSCAAGDVDQLAKEQFAYNNTPGRTPSATPTP
;
A
#
# COMPACT_ATOMS: atom_id res chain seq x y z
N MET A 1 -31.26 13.66 2.58
CA MET A 1 -30.03 13.35 1.81
C MET A 1 -28.86 13.64 2.73
N ALA A 2 -28.30 12.61 3.36
CA ALA A 2 -27.15 12.77 4.24
C ALA A 2 -25.95 13.13 3.35
N SER A 3 -25.23 14.20 3.66
CA SER A 3 -24.00 14.49 2.93
C SER A 3 -22.98 13.41 3.31
N THR A 4 -22.68 12.53 2.38
CA THR A 4 -21.53 11.62 2.43
C THR A 4 -20.28 12.46 2.22
N ASN A 5 -19.94 13.28 3.22
CA ASN A 5 -18.63 13.93 3.26
C ASN A 5 -17.62 12.78 3.17
N GLY A 6 -16.74 12.76 2.15
CA GLY A 6 -15.80 11.67 1.81
C GLY A 6 -14.81 11.22 2.89
N SER A 7 -15.06 11.54 4.15
CA SER A 7 -14.32 11.21 5.36
C SER A 7 -14.08 9.72 5.60
N ALA A 8 -15.01 8.81 5.30
CA ALA A 8 -14.82 7.38 5.59
C ALA A 8 -13.79 6.75 4.65
N ALA A 9 -14.00 6.84 3.33
CA ALA A 9 -13.03 6.39 2.34
C ALA A 9 -11.66 7.09 2.53
N LYS A 10 -11.66 8.40 2.79
CA LYS A 10 -10.44 9.15 3.10
C LYS A 10 -9.73 8.65 4.37
N SER A 11 -10.47 8.24 5.39
CA SER A 11 -9.90 7.66 6.61
C SER A 11 -9.23 6.32 6.32
N GLU A 12 -9.86 5.45 5.52
CA GLU A 12 -9.27 4.18 5.09
C GLU A 12 -7.96 4.40 4.32
N TRP A 13 -7.96 5.39 3.41
CA TRP A 13 -6.77 5.78 2.68
C TRP A 13 -5.63 6.25 3.59
N LEU A 14 -5.93 7.13 4.55
CA LEU A 14 -4.93 7.68 5.47
C LEU A 14 -4.35 6.59 6.39
N ASP A 15 -5.21 5.73 6.96
CA ASP A 15 -4.79 4.62 7.82
C ASP A 15 -3.90 3.63 7.06
N LEU A 16 -4.32 3.19 5.88
CA LEU A 16 -3.50 2.28 5.07
C LEU A 16 -2.20 2.93 4.64
N SER A 17 -2.23 4.23 4.29
CA SER A 17 -1.03 4.95 3.88
C SER A 17 0.01 5.06 4.99
N GLU A 18 -0.43 5.31 6.22
CA GLU A 18 0.40 5.35 7.42
C GLU A 18 1.04 3.98 7.70
N LYS A 19 0.26 2.91 7.66
CA LYS A 19 0.75 1.55 7.90
C LYS A 19 1.70 1.06 6.81
N ALA A 20 1.44 1.43 5.56
CA ALA A 20 2.37 1.18 4.47
C ALA A 20 3.66 2.00 4.63
N ALA A 21 3.59 3.25 5.13
CA ALA A 21 4.78 4.05 5.41
C ALA A 21 5.61 3.48 6.57
N ALA A 22 4.95 2.95 7.61
CA ALA A 22 5.61 2.21 8.67
C ALA A 22 6.34 0.96 8.13
N THR A 23 5.74 0.26 7.16
CA THR A 23 6.37 -0.88 6.48
C THR A 23 7.60 -0.44 5.68
N GLN A 24 7.51 0.66 4.91
CA GLN A 24 8.64 1.23 4.18
C GLN A 24 9.79 1.60 5.12
N ASN A 25 9.50 2.18 6.28
CA ASN A 25 10.52 2.55 7.27
C ASN A 25 11.26 1.34 7.87
N ILE A 26 10.62 0.17 7.94
CA ILE A 26 11.27 -1.07 8.41
C ILE A 26 12.29 -1.57 7.37
N VAL A 27 11.95 -1.47 6.09
CA VAL A 27 12.83 -1.82 4.96
C VAL A 27 13.96 -0.80 4.82
N GLY A 28 13.63 0.49 4.96
CA GLY A 28 14.52 1.61 4.69
C GLY A 28 14.67 1.89 3.19
N GLY A 29 15.58 2.81 2.86
CA GLY A 29 15.91 3.20 1.49
C GLY A 29 14.88 4.11 0.82
N ASP A 30 15.09 4.33 -0.48
CA ASP A 30 14.24 5.19 -1.32
C ASP A 30 13.05 4.42 -1.88
N TRP A 31 11.92 5.10 -2.03
CA TRP A 31 10.67 4.51 -2.51
C TRP A 31 10.03 5.35 -3.60
N GLU A 32 9.52 4.67 -4.62
CA GLU A 32 8.64 5.22 -5.64
C GLU A 32 7.18 4.89 -5.31
N TYR A 33 6.29 5.85 -5.60
CA TYR A 33 4.86 5.78 -5.31
C TYR A 33 4.10 5.75 -6.63
N VAL A 34 3.30 4.71 -6.82
CA VAL A 34 2.50 4.45 -8.03
C VAL A 34 1.06 4.14 -7.60
N ASP A 35 0.53 4.99 -6.73
CA ASP A 35 -0.80 4.82 -6.15
C ASP A 35 -1.88 5.25 -7.16
N SER A 36 -3.06 4.61 -7.12
CA SER A 36 -4.17 4.95 -8.00
C SER A 36 -4.91 6.20 -7.54
N ASN A 37 -5.73 6.77 -8.42
CA ASN A 37 -6.80 7.67 -7.97
C ASN A 37 -7.90 6.90 -7.23
N ALA A 38 -8.82 7.62 -6.60
CA ALA A 38 -10.03 7.04 -6.05
C ALA A 38 -10.83 6.38 -7.18
N ASP A 39 -11.34 5.19 -6.95
CA ASP A 39 -12.22 4.46 -7.88
C ASP A 39 -13.54 4.11 -7.18
N ASP A 40 -14.59 3.88 -7.96
CA ASP A 40 -15.90 3.46 -7.48
C ASP A 40 -15.90 1.95 -7.17
N CYS A 41 -16.43 1.58 -6.01
CA CYS A 41 -16.55 0.18 -5.61
C CYS A 41 -18.00 -0.25 -5.32
N GLY A 42 -18.98 0.52 -5.81
CA GLY A 42 -20.41 0.27 -5.65
C GLY A 42 -21.04 0.97 -4.44
N ASP A 43 -22.37 1.13 -4.48
CA ASP A 43 -23.21 1.68 -3.40
C ASP A 43 -22.77 3.05 -2.84
N GLY A 44 -22.12 3.88 -3.67
CA GLY A 44 -21.57 5.17 -3.24
C GLY A 44 -20.30 5.04 -2.39
N GLY A 45 -19.62 3.91 -2.52
CA GLY A 45 -18.32 3.64 -1.94
C GLY A 45 -17.17 4.01 -2.88
N ALA A 46 -16.03 4.32 -2.28
CA ALA A 46 -14.77 4.58 -2.96
C ALA A 46 -13.65 3.73 -2.35
N HIS A 47 -12.65 3.42 -3.16
CA HIS A 47 -11.41 2.76 -2.73
C HIS A 47 -10.19 3.24 -3.53
N TRP A 48 -8.99 2.87 -3.09
CA TRP A 48 -7.73 3.15 -3.77
C TRP A 48 -6.83 1.94 -3.80
N GLY A 49 -6.10 1.78 -4.89
CA GLY A 49 -4.92 0.93 -4.99
C GLY A 49 -3.65 1.68 -4.55
N ILE A 50 -2.79 1.00 -3.81
CA ILE A 50 -1.47 1.47 -3.41
C ILE A 50 -0.43 0.56 -4.05
N THR A 51 0.57 1.17 -4.69
CA THR A 51 1.76 0.45 -5.17
C THR A 51 2.98 1.25 -4.80
N ARG A 52 3.84 0.68 -3.96
CA ARG A 52 5.11 1.29 -3.55
C ARG A 52 6.26 0.39 -3.94
N LEU A 53 7.25 0.94 -4.61
CA LEU A 53 8.41 0.21 -5.11
C LEU A 53 9.65 0.68 -4.34
N GLY A 54 10.36 -0.27 -3.73
CA GLY A 54 11.50 -0.01 -2.86
C GLY A 54 12.71 -0.85 -3.24
N PRO A 55 13.81 -0.73 -2.47
CA PRO A 55 15.08 -1.37 -2.79
C PRO A 55 15.02 -2.90 -2.67
N GLY A 56 15.93 -3.57 -3.38
CA GLY A 56 16.14 -5.00 -3.20
C GLY A 56 16.77 -5.34 -1.86
N VAL A 57 16.49 -6.55 -1.38
CA VAL A 57 16.97 -7.04 -0.07
C VAL A 57 17.82 -8.29 -0.27
N PRO A 58 19.07 -8.30 0.24
CA PRO A 58 19.93 -9.47 0.21
C PRO A 58 19.24 -10.69 0.82
N GLU A 59 19.45 -11.86 0.23
CA GLU A 59 18.82 -13.11 0.70
C GLU A 59 19.10 -13.39 2.17
N ALA A 60 20.34 -13.12 2.62
CA ALA A 60 20.77 -13.31 4.01
C ALA A 60 19.97 -12.47 5.02
N GLU A 61 19.45 -11.31 4.61
CA GLU A 61 18.74 -10.36 5.49
C GLU A 61 17.21 -10.48 5.37
N ARG A 62 16.72 -11.18 4.33
CA ARG A 62 15.31 -11.14 3.95
C ARG A 62 14.40 -11.79 4.99
N ASN A 63 14.81 -12.88 5.63
CA ASN A 63 13.98 -13.52 6.67
C ASN A 63 13.80 -12.60 7.88
N ASP A 64 14.88 -11.99 8.36
CA ASP A 64 14.84 -11.06 9.50
C ASP A 64 14.00 -9.81 9.18
N LEU A 65 14.08 -9.30 7.95
CA LEU A 65 13.21 -8.24 7.48
C LEU A 65 11.73 -8.66 7.53
N PHE A 66 11.41 -9.85 7.01
CA PHE A 66 10.04 -10.35 6.98
C PHE A 66 9.49 -10.61 8.38
N ASP A 67 10.31 -11.05 9.32
CA ASP A 67 9.91 -11.20 10.73
C ASP A 67 9.53 -9.87 11.37
N ARG A 68 10.29 -8.80 11.09
CA ARG A 68 9.98 -7.45 11.55
C ARG A 68 8.68 -6.92 10.93
N VAL A 69 8.52 -7.07 9.61
CA VAL A 69 7.30 -6.63 8.90
C VAL A 69 6.08 -7.41 9.39
N GLN A 70 6.17 -8.73 9.50
CA GLN A 70 5.07 -9.56 9.98
C GLN A 70 4.67 -9.23 11.43
N THR A 71 5.64 -8.89 12.28
CA THR A 71 5.38 -8.42 13.65
C THR A 71 4.60 -7.10 13.64
N ALA A 72 5.01 -6.13 12.82
CA ALA A 72 4.32 -4.86 12.68
C ALA A 72 2.90 -5.05 12.12
N TRP A 73 2.75 -5.86 11.08
CA TRP A 73 1.45 -6.16 10.47
C TRP A 73 0.48 -6.85 11.42
N LYS A 74 0.98 -7.77 12.26
CA LYS A 74 0.17 -8.37 13.31
C LYS A 74 -0.32 -7.33 14.33
N ALA A 75 0.50 -6.34 14.67
CA ALA A 75 0.09 -5.22 15.53
C ALA A 75 -0.96 -4.31 14.86
N PHE A 76 -0.99 -4.24 13.53
CA PHE A 76 -2.05 -3.57 12.76
C PHE A 76 -3.33 -4.40 12.63
N GLY A 77 -3.35 -5.64 13.12
CA GLY A 77 -4.46 -6.58 13.00
C GLY A 77 -4.44 -7.46 11.76
N TRP A 78 -3.33 -7.47 11.00
CA TRP A 78 -3.18 -8.28 9.80
C TRP A 78 -2.37 -9.55 10.09
N ASP A 79 -3.07 -10.68 10.17
CA ASP A 79 -2.43 -12.00 10.31
C ASP A 79 -2.03 -12.53 8.92
N ALA A 80 -0.93 -11.99 8.41
CA ALA A 80 -0.47 -12.28 7.05
C ALA A 80 0.21 -13.64 6.92
N ALA A 81 -0.08 -14.33 5.82
CA ALA A 81 0.60 -15.55 5.45
C ALA A 81 1.94 -15.23 4.77
N ARG A 82 2.98 -15.98 5.12
CA ARG A 82 4.29 -15.91 4.46
C ARG A 82 4.42 -17.02 3.42
N THR A 83 4.80 -16.68 2.20
CA THR A 83 5.06 -17.63 1.11
C THR A 83 6.42 -17.35 0.47
N LYS A 84 6.97 -18.38 -0.21
CA LYS A 84 8.19 -18.23 -1.01
C LYS A 84 7.80 -17.90 -2.44
N LEU A 85 8.49 -16.92 -3.02
CA LEU A 85 8.43 -16.63 -4.45
C LEU A 85 9.57 -17.41 -5.14
N GLY A 86 9.23 -18.26 -6.11
CA GLY A 86 10.20 -19.02 -6.90
C GLY A 86 10.64 -18.29 -8.17
N GLY A 87 11.27 -19.01 -9.10
CA GLY A 87 11.72 -18.48 -10.39
C GLY A 87 13.14 -17.90 -10.35
N ASP A 88 13.46 -17.06 -11.34
CA ASP A 88 14.81 -16.54 -11.57
C ASP A 88 15.25 -15.52 -10.52
N ALA A 89 14.30 -14.87 -9.84
CA ALA A 89 14.53 -13.95 -8.74
C ALA A 89 13.77 -14.41 -7.49
N PRO A 90 14.29 -15.43 -6.76
CA PRO A 90 13.60 -16.00 -5.61
C PRO A 90 13.44 -14.94 -4.51
N GLY A 91 12.28 -14.99 -3.86
CA GLY A 91 11.82 -13.96 -2.95
C GLY A 91 10.97 -14.51 -1.80
N LEU A 92 10.47 -13.59 -0.99
CA LEU A 92 9.43 -13.85 0.00
C LEU A 92 8.26 -12.91 -0.24
N GLN A 93 7.07 -13.38 0.13
CA GLN A 93 5.83 -12.61 0.14
C GLN A 93 5.17 -12.73 1.52
N LEU A 94 4.64 -11.61 2.02
CA LEU A 94 3.64 -11.54 3.08
C LEU A 94 2.34 -11.06 2.47
N ARG A 95 1.23 -11.74 2.74
CA ARG A 95 -0.07 -11.34 2.20
C ARG A 95 -1.19 -11.46 3.23
N TYR A 96 -2.03 -10.44 3.31
CA TYR A 96 -3.27 -10.44 4.09
C TYR A 96 -4.45 -9.87 3.26
N PRO A 97 -5.59 -10.57 3.16
CA PRO A 97 -5.79 -11.97 3.58
C PRO A 97 -4.87 -12.91 2.80
N ALA A 98 -4.65 -14.13 3.31
CA ALA A 98 -3.70 -15.07 2.71
C ALA A 98 -3.95 -15.36 1.21
N SER A 99 -5.18 -15.16 0.73
CA SER A 99 -5.53 -15.17 -0.69
C SER A 99 -6.75 -14.28 -0.95
N GLY A 100 -6.93 -13.83 -2.20
CA GLY A 100 -8.07 -13.00 -2.60
C GLY A 100 -8.10 -11.64 -1.91
N VAL A 101 -9.30 -11.11 -1.71
CA VAL A 101 -9.57 -9.86 -0.98
C VAL A 101 -10.57 -10.15 0.14
N ARG A 102 -10.60 -9.31 1.17
CA ARG A 102 -11.66 -9.36 2.20
C ARG A 102 -13.02 -9.01 1.58
N GLU A 103 -14.10 -9.29 2.31
CA GLU A 103 -15.47 -8.96 1.87
C GLU A 103 -15.66 -7.45 1.61
N ASP A 104 -14.92 -6.61 2.30
CA ASP A 104 -14.87 -5.16 2.10
C ASP A 104 -13.89 -4.74 0.99
N GLY A 105 -13.32 -5.68 0.24
CA GLY A 105 -12.38 -5.41 -0.85
C GLY A 105 -10.93 -5.16 -0.40
N PHE A 106 -10.63 -5.19 0.90
CA PHE A 106 -9.27 -4.91 1.39
C PHE A 106 -8.28 -6.05 1.08
N TYR A 107 -7.06 -5.68 0.71
CA TYR A 107 -5.89 -6.55 0.79
C TYR A 107 -4.60 -5.73 0.96
N ILE A 108 -3.55 -6.40 1.44
CA ILE A 108 -2.17 -5.90 1.44
C ILE A 108 -1.19 -7.05 1.20
N GLU A 109 -0.16 -6.77 0.42
CA GLU A 109 0.95 -7.65 0.16
C GLU A 109 2.29 -6.90 0.22
N PHE A 110 3.31 -7.61 0.68
CA PHE A 110 4.68 -7.15 0.74
C PHE A 110 5.57 -8.24 0.16
N ASP A 111 6.23 -7.91 -0.94
CA ASP A 111 7.12 -8.78 -1.67
C ASP A 111 8.55 -8.27 -1.60
N SER A 112 9.52 -9.18 -1.59
CA SER A 112 10.92 -8.82 -1.67
C SER A 112 11.75 -9.86 -2.40
N THR A 113 12.60 -9.38 -3.29
CA THR A 113 13.68 -10.12 -3.94
C THR A 113 15.00 -9.36 -3.75
N VAL A 114 16.09 -9.88 -4.30
CA VAL A 114 17.38 -9.14 -4.34
C VAL A 114 17.31 -7.89 -5.23
N HIS A 115 16.32 -7.77 -6.10
CA HIS A 115 16.21 -6.67 -7.07
C HIS A 115 15.28 -5.54 -6.60
N GLY A 116 14.30 -5.84 -5.76
CA GLY A 116 13.33 -4.85 -5.31
C GLY A 116 12.40 -5.38 -4.23
N THR A 117 11.71 -4.44 -3.58
CA THR A 117 10.56 -4.70 -2.73
C THR A 117 9.32 -4.03 -3.29
N THR A 118 8.16 -4.64 -3.09
CA THR A 118 6.88 -4.05 -3.47
C THR A 118 5.94 -4.09 -2.28
N ILE A 119 5.22 -3.00 -2.05
CA ILE A 119 3.99 -3.00 -1.24
C ILE A 119 2.83 -2.79 -2.21
N GLY A 120 1.99 -3.80 -2.36
CA GLY A 120 0.74 -3.72 -3.10
C GLY A 120 -0.43 -3.75 -2.13
N ALA A 121 -1.39 -2.86 -2.26
CA ALA A 121 -2.55 -2.88 -1.37
C ALA A 121 -3.79 -2.26 -2.02
N GLN A 122 -4.94 -2.52 -1.42
CA GLN A 122 -6.19 -1.84 -1.72
C GLN A 122 -6.91 -1.51 -0.42
N THR A 123 -7.41 -0.29 -0.29
CA THR A 123 -8.26 0.11 0.84
C THR A 123 -9.58 -0.68 0.81
N SER A 124 -10.24 -0.79 1.97
CA SER A 124 -11.64 -1.23 2.00
C SER A 124 -12.50 -0.28 1.16
N CYS A 125 -13.55 -0.83 0.56
CA CYS A 125 -14.63 -0.06 -0.03
C CYS A 125 -15.40 0.63 1.09
N ALA A 126 -15.38 1.96 1.11
CA ALA A 126 -16.03 2.75 2.15
C ALA A 126 -16.74 3.96 1.55
N ALA A 127 -17.76 4.47 2.23
CA ALA A 127 -18.58 5.57 1.73
C ALA A 127 -17.72 6.79 1.35
N GLY A 128 -17.88 7.27 0.12
CA GLY A 128 -17.09 8.38 -0.41
C GLY A 128 -17.54 8.82 -1.79
N ASP A 129 -17.57 10.13 -2.01
CA ASP A 129 -17.80 10.71 -3.33
C ASP A 129 -16.49 10.66 -4.14
N VAL A 130 -16.39 9.75 -5.10
CA VAL A 130 -15.20 9.52 -5.94
C VAL A 130 -14.80 10.81 -6.68
N ASP A 131 -15.76 11.57 -7.20
CA ASP A 131 -15.49 12.81 -7.93
C ASP A 131 -14.91 13.89 -7.01
N GLN A 132 -15.40 13.98 -5.78
CA GLN A 132 -14.86 14.88 -4.76
C GLN A 132 -13.46 14.42 -4.31
N LEU A 133 -13.29 13.13 -4.05
CA LEU A 133 -12.03 12.55 -3.57
C LEU A 133 -10.91 12.64 -4.61
N ALA A 134 -11.22 12.45 -5.88
CA ALA A 134 -10.30 12.68 -6.99
C ALA A 134 -9.83 14.14 -7.05
N LYS A 135 -10.70 15.10 -6.69
CA LYS A 135 -10.37 16.54 -6.64
C LYS A 135 -9.60 16.95 -5.37
N GLU A 136 -9.93 16.38 -4.21
CA GLU A 136 -9.37 16.79 -2.92
C GLU A 136 -7.95 16.30 -2.64
N GLN A 137 -7.53 15.15 -3.18
CA GLN A 137 -6.26 14.53 -2.76
C GLN A 137 -5.37 13.94 -3.88
N PHE A 138 -5.82 13.74 -5.13
CA PHE A 138 -5.04 12.86 -6.06
C PHE A 138 -4.73 13.39 -7.46
N ALA A 139 -5.22 14.56 -7.86
CA ALA A 139 -4.93 15.14 -9.17
C ALA A 139 -3.46 15.54 -9.42
N TYR A 140 -2.60 15.59 -8.39
CA TYR A 140 -1.23 16.15 -8.51
C TYR A 140 -0.08 15.22 -8.11
N ASN A 141 -0.31 14.13 -7.37
CA ASN A 141 0.75 13.25 -6.86
C ASN A 141 0.74 11.82 -7.43
N ASN A 142 -0.28 11.46 -8.22
CA ASN A 142 -0.46 10.12 -8.79
C ASN A 142 -0.26 10.10 -10.32
N THR A 143 0.47 11.07 -10.87
CA THR A 143 0.98 10.93 -12.25
C THR A 143 2.22 10.05 -12.21
N PRO A 144 2.24 8.88 -12.87
CA PRO A 144 3.44 8.05 -12.92
C PRO A 144 4.63 8.87 -13.46
N GLY A 145 5.77 8.85 -12.76
CA GLY A 145 7.02 9.46 -13.23
C GLY A 145 7.45 10.81 -12.63
N ARG A 146 6.87 11.29 -11.50
CA ARG A 146 7.46 12.41 -10.76
C ARG A 146 8.47 11.93 -9.72
N THR A 147 9.75 12.07 -10.03
CA THR A 147 10.82 12.11 -9.02
C THR A 147 10.54 13.31 -8.08
N PRO A 148 10.76 13.21 -6.76
CA PRO A 148 10.64 14.35 -5.86
C PRO A 148 11.47 15.51 -6.39
N SER A 149 10.84 16.64 -6.67
CA SER A 149 11.58 17.84 -7.07
C SER A 149 12.48 18.24 -5.91
N ALA A 150 13.78 18.34 -6.17
CA ALA A 150 14.77 18.74 -5.19
C ALA A 150 14.31 19.99 -4.43
N THR A 151 14.48 19.95 -3.11
CA THR A 151 14.20 21.06 -2.19
C THR A 151 14.72 22.38 -2.76
N PRO A 152 13.92 23.47 -2.80
CA PRO A 152 14.45 24.76 -3.22
C PRO A 152 15.50 25.21 -2.21
N THR A 153 16.74 25.35 -2.67
CA THR A 153 17.80 26.04 -1.94
C THR A 153 17.40 27.52 -1.79
N PRO A 154 17.59 28.12 -0.60
CA PRO A 154 17.15 29.49 -0.29
C PRO A 154 17.68 30.58 -1.22
#